data_AF-A0A2N1KMR3-F1
#
_entry.id   AF-A0A2N1KMR3-F1
#
_cell.length_a   1.000
_cell.length_b   1.000
_cell.length_c   1.000
_cell.angle_alpha   90.00
_cell.angle_beta   90.00
_cell.angle_gamma   90.00
#
_symmetry.space_group_name_H-M   'P 1'
#
loop_
_entity.id
_entity.type
_entity.pdbx_description
1 polymer ?
#
loop_
_entity_poly.entity_id
_entity_poly.type
_entity_poly.pdbx_seq_one_letter_code
_entity_poly.pdbx_strand_id
1 'polypeptide(L)'
;MNYHTSYRLIIFLGLLTGATACDKLFPEKPETASFGSAQNRGVLDNPDITEASGLAVSRYSPNLIWTHNDSGNPNEIYLLDDTNATWKATLVLEGAVNNDWEDMAASIRDGVPTLYVGDTGDNLNQYATHIIYRFAEPDATKLSGKSSVASSAIDRITYRYPDGQWDSEGFFVDHETQDIYIISKVSSATKLYRLPYPQSTQSVITAEVVEDLAQTTITAADLSPNGQELLIKDYLTVFYWKRNSGESIAR
;
A
#
# COMPACT_ATOMS: atom_id res chain seq x y z
N MET A 1 -28.05 -61.45 42.10
CA MET A 1 -26.99 -60.44 42.28
C MET A 1 -26.71 -59.82 40.92
N ASN A 2 -27.40 -58.72 40.59
CA ASN A 2 -27.16 -57.98 39.36
C ASN A 2 -26.60 -56.61 39.74
N TYR A 3 -25.34 -56.34 39.38
CA TYR A 3 -24.72 -55.05 39.55
C TYR A 3 -25.11 -54.17 38.36
N HIS A 4 -25.86 -53.09 38.62
CA HIS A 4 -26.05 -52.00 37.68
C HIS A 4 -24.92 -50.98 37.89
N THR A 5 -24.07 -50.81 36.88
CA THR A 5 -23.04 -49.77 36.84
C THR A 5 -23.63 -48.53 36.18
N SER A 6 -23.89 -47.48 36.96
CA SER A 6 -24.40 -46.20 36.48
C SER A 6 -23.26 -45.30 36.01
N TYR A 7 -23.21 -44.97 34.72
CA TYR A 7 -22.30 -43.95 34.20
C TYR A 7 -22.92 -42.56 34.37
N ARG A 8 -22.25 -41.67 35.10
CA ARG A 8 -22.62 -40.25 35.19
C ARG A 8 -21.95 -39.48 34.05
N LEU A 9 -22.75 -38.98 33.11
CA LEU A 9 -22.31 -38.02 32.10
C LEU A 9 -22.27 -36.63 32.76
N ILE A 10 -21.06 -36.09 32.96
CA ILE A 10 -20.87 -34.70 33.41
C ILE A 10 -20.66 -33.85 32.14
N ILE A 11 -21.68 -33.07 31.77
CA ILE A 11 -21.58 -32.09 30.69
C ILE A 11 -21.04 -30.80 31.32
N PHE A 12 -19.78 -30.46 31.02
CA PHE A 12 -19.26 -29.12 31.27
C PHE A 12 -19.81 -28.18 30.20
N LEU A 13 -20.81 -27.37 30.57
CA LEU A 13 -21.27 -26.25 29.77
C LEU A 13 -20.30 -25.08 30.01
N GLY A 14 -19.23 -25.02 29.23
CA GLY A 14 -18.36 -23.86 29.20
C GLY A 14 -19.11 -22.69 28.56
N LEU A 15 -19.48 -21.69 29.35
CA LEU A 15 -19.84 -20.38 28.81
C LEU A 15 -18.58 -19.81 28.14
N LEU A 16 -18.50 -19.90 26.81
CA LEU A 16 -17.64 -19.02 26.04
C LEU A 16 -18.27 -17.62 26.11
N THR A 17 -17.82 -16.82 27.08
CA THR A 17 -17.96 -15.38 26.99
C THR A 17 -17.01 -14.91 25.90
N GLY A 18 -17.51 -14.89 24.65
CA GLY A 18 -16.84 -14.20 23.56
C GLY A 18 -16.82 -12.72 23.90
N ALA A 19 -15.71 -12.23 24.43
CA ALA A 19 -15.42 -10.82 24.45
C ALA A 19 -15.20 -10.42 22.99
N THR A 20 -16.24 -9.98 22.30
CA THR A 20 -16.08 -9.17 21.09
C THR A 20 -15.57 -7.81 21.54
N ALA A 21 -14.29 -7.74 21.89
CA ALA A 21 -13.60 -6.47 21.95
C ALA A 21 -13.73 -5.88 20.55
N CYS A 22 -14.39 -4.74 20.42
CA CYS A 22 -14.40 -3.93 19.21
C CYS A 22 -13.11 -3.11 19.25
N ASP A 23 -11.95 -3.75 19.08
CA ASP A 23 -10.71 -3.01 18.88
C ASP A 23 -10.77 -2.44 17.46
N LYS A 24 -10.62 -1.13 17.38
CA LYS A 24 -10.55 -0.43 16.10
C LYS A 24 -9.28 -0.85 15.35
N LEU A 25 -9.37 -0.71 14.03
CA LEU A 25 -8.53 -1.37 13.04
C LEU A 25 -7.24 -0.56 12.77
N PHE A 26 -7.22 0.74 13.09
CA PHE A 26 -6.01 1.50 13.42
C PHE A 26 -5.93 1.82 14.92
N PRO A 27 -4.73 1.92 15.52
CA PRO A 27 -4.61 2.39 16.90
C PRO A 27 -5.29 3.77 17.01
N GLU A 28 -6.21 3.90 17.97
CA GLU A 28 -7.07 5.10 18.14
C GLU A 28 -6.29 6.41 18.25
N LYS A 29 -5.00 6.34 18.55
CA LYS A 29 -4.14 7.49 18.73
C LYS A 29 -2.83 7.28 17.99
N PRO A 30 -2.46 8.22 17.09
CA PRO A 30 -1.10 8.30 16.59
C PRO A 30 -0.12 8.28 17.77
N GLU A 31 0.90 7.44 17.68
CA GLU A 31 1.91 7.39 18.74
C GLU A 31 2.81 8.62 18.67
N THR A 32 3.28 9.08 19.83
CA THR A 32 4.33 10.10 19.89
C THR A 32 5.68 9.45 19.58
N ALA A 33 5.99 9.28 18.31
CA ALA A 33 7.35 9.00 17.86
C ALA A 33 8.14 10.31 17.72
N SER A 34 9.43 10.27 18.06
CA SER A 34 10.35 11.40 17.84
C SER A 34 10.99 11.24 16.46
N PHE A 35 10.42 11.90 15.47
CA PHE A 35 11.07 12.06 14.17
C PHE A 35 12.10 13.19 14.23
N GLY A 36 13.20 13.03 13.49
CA GLY A 36 14.13 14.14 13.27
C GLY A 36 13.51 15.23 12.39
N SER A 37 14.17 16.37 12.30
CA SER A 37 13.77 17.41 11.34
C SER A 37 13.84 16.88 9.89
N ALA A 38 12.98 17.41 9.02
CA ALA A 38 13.04 17.14 7.59
C ALA A 38 14.46 17.41 7.05
N GLN A 39 14.97 16.49 6.23
CA GLN A 39 16.26 16.62 5.57
C GLN A 39 16.05 16.96 4.10
N ASN A 40 16.58 18.10 3.66
CA ASN A 40 16.61 18.41 2.23
C ASN A 40 17.68 17.55 1.56
N ARG A 41 17.26 16.66 0.67
CA ARG A 41 18.16 15.78 -0.11
C ARG A 41 18.69 16.42 -1.38
N GLY A 42 18.19 17.57 -1.82
CA GLY A 42 18.64 18.23 -3.04
C GLY A 42 17.49 18.57 -3.98
N VAL A 43 17.85 18.90 -5.22
CA VAL A 43 16.92 19.17 -6.32
C VAL A 43 17.06 18.04 -7.31
N LEU A 44 15.92 17.50 -7.78
CA LEU A 44 15.90 16.47 -8.82
C LEU A 44 16.62 16.99 -10.07
N ASP A 45 17.60 16.23 -10.54
CA ASP A 45 18.47 16.61 -11.66
C ASP A 45 18.03 16.03 -13.02
N ASN A 46 16.94 15.23 -13.03
CA ASN A 46 16.28 14.79 -14.25
C ASN A 46 15.06 15.70 -14.56
N PRO A 47 15.09 16.46 -15.67
CA PRO A 47 14.00 17.37 -16.04
C PRO A 47 12.71 16.67 -16.47
N ASP A 48 12.75 15.36 -16.75
CA ASP A 48 11.56 14.58 -17.08
C ASP A 48 10.70 14.30 -15.82
N ILE A 49 11.23 14.53 -14.61
CA ILE A 49 10.48 14.43 -13.36
C ILE A 49 9.86 15.79 -13.03
N THR A 50 8.68 16.04 -13.60
CA THR A 50 8.00 17.33 -13.52
C THR A 50 6.94 17.40 -12.44
N GLU A 51 6.45 16.25 -11.98
CA GLU A 51 5.28 16.16 -11.08
C GLU A 51 5.39 14.90 -10.21
N ALA A 52 6.51 14.74 -9.51
CA ALA A 52 6.75 13.59 -8.63
C ALA A 52 5.62 13.46 -7.59
N SER A 53 4.95 12.30 -7.56
CA SER A 53 3.84 12.02 -6.65
C SER A 53 4.21 10.95 -5.61
N GLY A 54 4.10 9.66 -5.96
CA GLY A 54 4.42 8.54 -5.08
C GLY A 54 5.92 8.32 -4.83
N LEU A 55 6.23 7.66 -3.70
CA LEU A 55 7.60 7.26 -3.33
C LEU A 55 7.62 5.84 -2.77
N ALA A 56 8.60 5.04 -3.21
CA ALA A 56 8.87 3.74 -2.60
C ALA A 56 10.37 3.50 -2.41
N VAL A 57 10.79 3.11 -1.20
CA VAL A 57 12.18 2.74 -0.95
C VAL A 57 12.48 1.37 -1.57
N SER A 58 13.56 1.28 -2.34
CA SER A 58 14.01 0.03 -2.98
C SER A 58 14.24 -1.06 -1.95
N ARG A 59 13.85 -2.30 -2.28
CA ARG A 59 14.14 -3.47 -1.42
C ARG A 59 15.51 -4.08 -1.70
N TYR A 60 16.24 -3.56 -2.70
CA TYR A 60 17.65 -3.87 -2.91
C TYR A 60 18.59 -2.95 -2.13
N SER A 61 18.18 -1.70 -1.86
CA SER A 61 19.02 -0.74 -1.12
C SER A 61 18.18 0.36 -0.47
N PRO A 62 18.35 0.64 0.83
CA PRO A 62 17.64 1.72 1.51
C PRO A 62 18.04 3.13 1.04
N ASN A 63 19.14 3.26 0.27
CA ASN A 63 19.60 4.55 -0.26
C ASN A 63 19.05 4.84 -1.66
N LEU A 64 18.17 3.99 -2.18
CA LEU A 64 17.57 4.14 -3.50
C LEU A 64 16.05 4.26 -3.35
N ILE A 65 15.49 5.30 -3.96
CA ILE A 65 14.07 5.63 -3.88
C ILE A 65 13.49 5.67 -5.29
N TRP A 66 12.37 5.00 -5.47
CA TRP A 66 11.57 5.09 -6.67
C TRP A 66 10.54 6.21 -6.55
N THR A 67 10.25 6.87 -7.67
CA THR A 67 9.13 7.82 -7.81
C THR A 67 8.52 7.71 -9.21
N HIS A 68 7.40 8.37 -9.44
CA HIS A 68 6.79 8.56 -10.75
C HIS A 68 6.17 9.94 -10.84
N ASN A 69 5.92 10.40 -12.08
CA ASN A 69 5.08 11.59 -12.26
C ASN A 69 3.59 11.23 -12.10
N ASP A 70 2.82 12.24 -11.75
CA ASP A 70 1.36 12.21 -11.63
C ASP A 70 0.64 12.10 -13.01
N SER A 71 -0.67 12.26 -13.01
CA SER A 71 -1.65 12.16 -14.09
C SER A 71 -1.18 12.50 -15.51
N GLY A 72 -1.46 11.60 -16.46
CA GLY A 72 -1.29 11.84 -17.90
C GLY A 72 0.16 11.92 -18.40
N ASN A 73 1.14 11.76 -17.52
CA ASN A 73 2.55 11.68 -17.87
C ASN A 73 2.92 10.33 -18.53
N PRO A 74 4.15 10.17 -19.04
CA PRO A 74 4.63 8.88 -19.52
C PRO A 74 4.51 7.77 -18.44
N ASN A 75 4.39 6.53 -18.91
CA ASN A 75 4.35 5.31 -18.10
C ASN A 75 5.75 4.93 -17.55
N GLU A 76 6.37 5.86 -16.84
CA GLU A 76 7.76 5.82 -16.41
C GLU A 76 7.88 5.98 -14.89
N ILE A 77 8.76 5.18 -14.29
CA ILE A 77 9.21 5.37 -12.91
C ILE A 77 10.70 5.69 -12.90
N TYR A 78 11.12 6.47 -11.91
CA TYR A 78 12.46 7.04 -11.81
C TYR A 78 13.12 6.56 -10.53
N LEU A 79 14.37 6.12 -10.63
CA LEU A 79 15.20 5.74 -9.51
C LEU A 79 16.10 6.91 -9.12
N LEU A 80 16.08 7.25 -7.84
CA LEU A 80 16.85 8.34 -7.24
C LEU A 80 17.80 7.80 -6.16
N ASP A 81 18.95 8.45 -6.01
CA ASP A 81 19.82 8.29 -4.83
C ASP A 81 19.32 9.18 -3.69
N ASP A 82 18.98 8.60 -2.54
CA ASP A 82 18.47 9.35 -1.38
C ASP A 82 19.53 10.32 -0.79
N THR A 83 20.82 10.13 -1.06
CA THR A 83 21.85 10.98 -0.46
C THR A 83 21.78 12.42 -0.97
N ASN A 84 21.46 12.58 -2.26
CA ASN A 84 21.55 13.86 -2.96
C ASN A 84 20.43 14.10 -4.01
N ALA A 85 19.38 13.27 -4.01
CA ALA A 85 18.27 13.30 -4.96
C ALA A 85 18.68 13.17 -6.44
N THR A 86 19.87 12.61 -6.71
CA THR A 86 20.36 12.40 -8.07
C THR A 86 19.64 11.24 -8.75
N TRP A 87 19.19 11.47 -9.98
CA TRP A 87 18.64 10.45 -10.84
C TRP A 87 19.68 9.39 -11.22
N LYS A 88 19.26 8.14 -11.16
CA LYS A 88 20.07 6.95 -11.47
C LYS A 88 19.57 6.25 -12.72
N ALA A 89 18.27 6.01 -12.78
CA ALA A 89 17.66 5.25 -13.86
C ALA A 89 16.19 5.61 -14.08
N THR A 90 15.68 5.25 -15.23
CA THR A 90 14.26 5.31 -15.59
C THR A 90 13.82 3.93 -16.08
N LEU A 91 12.68 3.45 -15.59
CA LEU A 91 12.02 2.26 -16.09
C LEU A 91 10.71 2.63 -16.78
N VAL A 92 10.58 2.25 -18.05
CA VAL A 92 9.32 2.29 -18.80
C VAL A 92 8.52 1.02 -18.47
N LEU A 93 7.28 1.17 -18.02
CA LEU A 93 6.39 0.05 -17.74
C LEU A 93 5.56 -0.29 -18.98
N GLU A 94 6.05 -1.19 -19.83
CA GLU A 94 5.46 -1.43 -21.14
C GLU A 94 3.99 -1.87 -21.04
N GLY A 95 3.15 -1.22 -21.85
CA GLY A 95 1.71 -1.49 -21.85
C GLY A 95 0.96 -0.95 -20.65
N ALA A 96 1.61 -0.36 -19.64
CA ALA A 96 0.95 0.45 -18.63
C ALA A 96 0.56 1.81 -19.21
N VAL A 97 -0.51 2.39 -18.66
CA VAL A 97 -0.97 3.75 -18.97
C VAL A 97 -1.07 4.49 -17.64
N ASN A 98 -0.60 5.73 -17.62
CA ASN A 98 -0.79 6.66 -16.52
C ASN A 98 -2.02 7.50 -16.82
N ASN A 99 -3.18 7.05 -16.30
CA ASN A 99 -4.39 7.86 -16.37
C ASN A 99 -4.42 8.86 -15.22
N ASP A 100 -4.08 8.39 -14.01
CA ASP A 100 -4.00 9.16 -12.77
C ASP A 100 -3.11 8.38 -11.75
N TRP A 101 -1.80 8.32 -12.02
CA TRP A 101 -0.85 7.66 -11.12
C TRP A 101 -0.56 8.50 -9.89
N GLU A 102 -0.92 8.02 -8.72
CA GLU A 102 -0.85 8.82 -7.49
C GLU A 102 0.24 8.35 -6.52
N ASP A 103 0.24 7.06 -6.17
CA ASP A 103 1.15 6.50 -5.17
C ASP A 103 1.88 5.25 -5.69
N MET A 104 2.93 4.85 -4.98
CA MET A 104 3.63 3.60 -5.23
C MET A 104 4.17 2.97 -3.95
N ALA A 105 4.29 1.64 -3.93
CA ALA A 105 4.79 0.90 -2.78
C ALA A 105 5.82 -0.15 -3.19
N ALA A 106 6.65 -0.54 -2.23
CA ALA A 106 7.60 -1.65 -2.38
C ALA A 106 7.38 -2.70 -1.28
N SER A 107 7.42 -3.98 -1.65
CA SER A 107 7.27 -5.12 -0.73
C SER A 107 8.24 -6.24 -1.10
N ILE A 108 8.31 -7.27 -0.26
CA ILE A 108 8.90 -8.57 -0.59
C ILE A 108 7.76 -9.55 -0.76
N ARG A 109 7.60 -10.10 -1.97
CA ARG A 109 6.60 -11.14 -2.27
C ARG A 109 7.32 -12.42 -2.64
N ASP A 110 7.03 -13.52 -1.93
CA ASP A 110 7.66 -14.82 -2.18
C ASP A 110 9.21 -14.77 -2.21
N GLY A 111 9.80 -13.90 -1.37
CA GLY A 111 11.24 -13.65 -1.31
C GLY A 111 11.79 -12.74 -2.41
N VAL A 112 10.93 -12.14 -3.24
CA VAL A 112 11.31 -11.29 -4.38
C VAL A 112 10.91 -9.83 -4.11
N PRO A 113 11.86 -8.88 -4.15
CA PRO A 113 11.58 -7.45 -4.26
C PRO A 113 10.52 -7.15 -5.33
N THR A 114 9.45 -6.48 -4.93
CA THR A 114 8.28 -6.23 -5.79
C THR A 114 7.83 -4.78 -5.64
N LEU A 115 7.59 -4.12 -6.77
CA LEU A 115 7.03 -2.77 -6.84
C LEU A 115 5.56 -2.81 -7.24
N TYR A 116 4.84 -1.81 -6.73
CA TYR A 116 3.43 -1.55 -6.99
C TYR A 116 3.29 -0.09 -7.39
N VAL A 117 2.60 0.20 -8.50
CA VAL A 117 2.29 1.56 -8.95
C VAL A 117 0.79 1.70 -9.09
N GLY A 118 0.20 2.69 -8.41
CA GLY A 118 -1.25 2.89 -8.36
C GLY A 118 -1.73 3.89 -9.40
N ASP A 119 -2.50 3.40 -10.37
CA ASP A 119 -3.36 4.21 -11.24
C ASP A 119 -4.73 4.31 -10.55
N THR A 120 -4.76 5.14 -9.50
CA THR A 120 -5.80 5.15 -8.47
C THR A 120 -6.44 6.52 -8.28
N GLY A 121 -5.86 7.58 -8.85
CA GLY A 121 -6.47 8.90 -8.85
C GLY A 121 -7.80 8.90 -9.62
N ASP A 122 -8.73 9.72 -9.14
CA ASP A 122 -9.99 10.00 -9.80
C ASP A 122 -10.68 11.21 -9.16
N ASN A 123 -10.05 12.39 -9.22
CA ASN A 123 -10.59 13.62 -8.62
C ASN A 123 -12.04 13.95 -9.04
N LEU A 124 -12.51 13.42 -10.18
CA LEU A 124 -13.87 13.61 -10.70
C LEU A 124 -14.84 12.46 -10.35
N ASN A 125 -14.37 11.40 -9.70
CA ASN A 125 -15.11 10.17 -9.39
C ASN A 125 -15.86 9.64 -10.63
N GLN A 126 -15.13 9.47 -11.74
CA GLN A 126 -15.66 9.11 -13.05
C GLN A 126 -15.26 7.70 -13.53
N TYR A 127 -14.27 7.08 -12.90
CA TYR A 127 -13.76 5.77 -13.27
C TYR A 127 -14.49 4.65 -12.50
N ALA A 128 -15.03 3.69 -13.26
CA ALA A 128 -15.69 2.52 -12.66
C ALA A 128 -14.69 1.49 -12.08
N THR A 129 -13.42 1.60 -12.43
CA THR A 129 -12.35 0.69 -12.02
C THR A 129 -11.00 1.41 -12.01
N HIS A 130 -10.13 0.98 -11.11
CA HIS A 130 -8.75 1.47 -10.96
C HIS A 130 -7.77 0.31 -11.10
N ILE A 131 -6.48 0.61 -11.24
CA ILE A 131 -5.44 -0.39 -11.49
C ILE A 131 -4.28 -0.22 -10.52
N ILE A 132 -3.78 -1.33 -9.98
CA ILE A 132 -2.44 -1.40 -9.39
C ILE A 132 -1.58 -2.27 -10.30
N TYR A 133 -0.51 -1.68 -10.85
CA TYR A 133 0.52 -2.41 -11.59
C TYR A 133 1.48 -3.05 -10.61
N ARG A 134 1.73 -4.35 -10.73
CA ARG A 134 2.66 -5.10 -9.86
C ARG A 134 3.71 -5.83 -10.69
N PHE A 135 4.98 -5.70 -10.32
CA PHE A 135 6.07 -6.39 -11.01
C PHE A 135 7.28 -6.57 -10.09
N ALA A 136 8.13 -7.55 -10.40
CA ALA A 136 9.38 -7.73 -9.67
C ALA A 136 10.27 -6.50 -9.85
N GLU A 137 10.77 -5.94 -8.76
CA GLU A 137 11.75 -4.87 -8.78
C GLU A 137 13.03 -5.41 -9.47
N PRO A 138 13.52 -4.81 -10.57
CA PRO A 138 14.85 -5.13 -11.07
C PRO A 138 15.89 -4.68 -10.04
N ASP A 139 17.04 -5.34 -9.97
CA ASP A 139 18.11 -4.98 -9.01
C ASP A 139 18.53 -3.51 -9.17
N ALA A 140 17.98 -2.65 -8.30
CA ALA A 140 18.09 -1.20 -8.38
C ALA A 140 19.56 -0.74 -8.28
N THR A 141 20.41 -1.52 -7.62
CA THR A 141 21.85 -1.20 -7.48
C THR A 141 22.62 -1.35 -8.78
N LYS A 142 22.05 -2.02 -9.78
CA LYS A 142 22.67 -2.27 -11.09
C LYS A 142 22.05 -1.45 -12.22
N LEU A 143 20.98 -0.72 -11.94
CA LEU A 143 20.30 0.09 -12.96
C LEU A 143 21.06 1.37 -13.26
N SER A 144 21.05 1.77 -14.52
CA SER A 144 21.51 3.07 -14.99
C SER A 144 20.84 3.42 -16.31
N GLY A 145 20.63 4.71 -16.56
CA GLY A 145 20.00 5.16 -17.80
C GLY A 145 18.54 4.73 -17.92
N LYS A 146 18.06 4.54 -19.15
CA LYS A 146 16.67 4.19 -19.44
C LYS A 146 16.56 2.74 -19.90
N SER A 147 15.62 2.00 -19.31
CA SER A 147 15.28 0.62 -19.70
C SER A 147 13.79 0.36 -19.51
N SER A 148 13.32 -0.85 -19.84
CA SER A 148 11.89 -1.18 -19.80
C SER A 148 11.63 -2.46 -18.99
N VAL A 149 10.48 -2.52 -18.34
CA VAL A 149 9.87 -3.75 -17.84
C VAL A 149 8.86 -4.23 -18.88
N ALA A 150 9.05 -5.44 -19.38
CA ALA A 150 8.20 -6.00 -20.42
C ALA A 150 6.75 -6.17 -19.92
N SER A 151 5.77 -5.88 -20.77
CA SER A 151 4.34 -5.97 -20.43
C SER A 151 3.92 -7.34 -19.87
N SER A 152 4.53 -8.42 -20.36
CA SER A 152 4.28 -9.79 -19.88
C SER A 152 4.80 -10.07 -18.46
N ALA A 153 5.64 -9.18 -17.91
CA ALA A 153 6.17 -9.25 -16.56
C ALA A 153 5.46 -8.30 -15.59
N ILE A 154 4.41 -7.60 -16.05
CA ILE A 154 3.63 -6.66 -15.25
C ILE A 154 2.23 -7.23 -15.05
N ASP A 155 1.90 -7.53 -13.80
CA ASP A 155 0.55 -7.85 -13.38
C ASP A 155 -0.30 -6.57 -13.36
N ARG A 156 -1.53 -6.66 -13.88
CA ARG A 156 -2.55 -5.61 -13.78
C ARG A 156 -3.64 -6.04 -12.81
N ILE A 157 -3.60 -5.52 -11.59
CA ILE A 157 -4.64 -5.77 -10.58
C ILE A 157 -5.74 -4.73 -10.78
N THR A 158 -6.78 -5.10 -11.52
CA THR A 158 -7.92 -4.19 -11.76
C THR A 158 -8.96 -4.38 -10.67
N TYR A 159 -9.39 -3.30 -10.04
CA TYR A 159 -10.38 -3.36 -8.97
C TYR A 159 -11.44 -2.26 -9.08
N ARG A 160 -12.51 -2.40 -8.32
CA ARG A 160 -13.52 -1.36 -8.08
C ARG A 160 -13.84 -1.26 -6.60
N TYR A 161 -14.28 -0.10 -6.16
CA TYR A 161 -14.83 0.06 -4.83
C TYR A 161 -16.25 -0.54 -4.74
N PRO A 162 -16.65 -1.07 -3.58
CA PRO A 162 -17.96 -1.68 -3.40
C PRO A 162 -19.11 -0.65 -3.27
N ASP A 163 -18.78 0.60 -2.97
CA ASP A 163 -19.73 1.63 -2.54
C ASP A 163 -19.64 2.94 -3.33
N GLY A 164 -18.87 2.99 -4.42
CA GLY A 164 -18.76 4.19 -5.23
C GLY A 164 -17.64 4.16 -6.26
N GLN A 165 -17.36 5.34 -6.80
CA GLN A 165 -16.15 5.67 -7.54
C GLN A 165 -15.41 6.64 -6.63
N TRP A 166 -14.15 6.35 -6.33
CA TRP A 166 -13.40 7.11 -5.34
C TRP A 166 -12.02 7.43 -5.88
N ASP A 167 -11.62 8.67 -5.68
CA ASP A 167 -10.24 9.11 -5.72
C ASP A 167 -9.42 8.45 -4.59
N SER A 168 -8.19 8.02 -4.90
CA SER A 168 -7.27 7.44 -3.94
C SER A 168 -5.83 7.82 -4.26
N GLU A 169 -5.20 8.53 -3.33
CA GLU A 169 -3.81 8.98 -3.46
C GLU A 169 -2.85 8.33 -2.45
N GLY A 170 -3.29 7.28 -1.76
CA GLY A 170 -2.46 6.60 -0.78
C GLY A 170 -2.77 5.11 -0.69
N PHE A 171 -1.75 4.26 -0.82
CA PHE A 171 -1.89 2.83 -0.59
C PHE A 171 -0.59 2.20 -0.08
N PHE A 172 -0.70 1.08 0.60
CA PHE A 172 0.46 0.30 1.06
C PHE A 172 0.20 -1.20 0.93
N VAL A 173 1.26 -2.00 1.07
CA VAL A 173 1.18 -3.47 0.99
C VAL A 173 1.65 -4.07 2.30
N ASP A 174 0.82 -4.93 2.91
CA ASP A 174 1.24 -5.71 4.07
C ASP A 174 2.23 -6.79 3.62
N HIS A 175 3.46 -6.76 4.16
CA HIS A 175 4.52 -7.71 3.80
C HIS A 175 4.25 -9.14 4.30
N GLU A 176 3.41 -9.32 5.32
CA GLU A 176 3.08 -10.63 5.86
C GLU A 176 1.94 -11.28 5.07
N THR A 177 0.85 -10.55 4.84
CA THR A 177 -0.36 -11.10 4.17
C THR A 177 -0.35 -10.90 2.66
N GLN A 178 0.44 -9.96 2.15
CA GLN A 178 0.44 -9.51 0.75
C GLN A 178 -0.87 -8.83 0.32
N ASP A 179 -1.70 -8.43 1.28
CA ASP A 179 -2.88 -7.60 1.02
C ASP A 179 -2.45 -6.19 0.63
N ILE A 180 -3.20 -5.59 -0.28
CA ILE A 180 -3.03 -4.18 -0.65
C ILE A 180 -4.12 -3.37 0.05
N TYR A 181 -3.70 -2.36 0.81
CA TYR A 181 -4.59 -1.44 1.52
C TYR A 181 -4.61 -0.10 0.82
N ILE A 182 -5.81 0.40 0.50
CA ILE A 182 -6.03 1.61 -0.30
C ILE A 182 -6.86 2.58 0.53
N ILE A 183 -6.50 3.86 0.52
CA ILE A 183 -7.18 4.89 1.29
C ILE A 183 -7.84 5.88 0.33
N SER A 184 -9.15 6.09 0.45
CA SER A 184 -9.85 7.10 -0.37
C SER A 184 -9.40 8.51 0.01
N LYS A 185 -9.20 9.39 -0.97
CA LYS A 185 -8.98 10.80 -0.74
C LYS A 185 -10.31 11.54 -0.79
N VAL A 186 -10.87 11.84 0.38
CA VAL A 186 -12.12 12.60 0.51
C VAL A 186 -12.04 13.60 1.65
N SER A 187 -12.83 14.67 1.57
CA SER A 187 -12.92 15.71 2.61
C SER A 187 -13.73 15.28 3.85
N SER A 188 -14.44 14.16 3.76
CA SER A 188 -15.17 13.53 4.86
C SER A 188 -15.44 12.08 4.55
N ALA A 189 -15.56 11.23 5.58
CA ALA A 189 -15.86 9.79 5.45
C ALA A 189 -14.81 9.03 4.63
N THR A 190 -13.53 9.32 4.87
CA THR A 190 -12.41 8.53 4.37
C THR A 190 -12.56 7.08 4.78
N LYS A 191 -12.26 6.17 3.86
CA LYS A 191 -12.28 4.73 4.14
C LYS A 191 -10.95 4.08 3.81
N LEU A 192 -10.62 3.08 4.61
CA LEU A 192 -9.62 2.08 4.26
C LEU A 192 -10.32 0.93 3.52
N TYR A 193 -9.75 0.55 2.40
CA TYR A 193 -10.15 -0.60 1.63
C TYR A 193 -9.03 -1.64 1.58
N ARG A 194 -9.40 -2.90 1.36
CA ARG A 194 -8.45 -4.02 1.20
C ARG A 194 -8.70 -4.76 -0.11
N LEU A 195 -7.61 -5.05 -0.83
CA LEU A 195 -7.56 -6.06 -1.88
C LEU A 195 -6.87 -7.31 -1.33
N PRO A 196 -7.62 -8.33 -0.89
CA PRO A 196 -7.04 -9.48 -0.23
C PRO A 196 -6.17 -10.30 -1.19
N TYR A 197 -5.07 -10.83 -0.67
CA TYR A 197 -4.24 -11.78 -1.42
C TYR A 197 -4.91 -13.17 -1.46
N PRO A 198 -4.87 -13.88 -2.60
CA PRO A 198 -4.31 -13.47 -3.89
C PRO A 198 -5.24 -12.57 -4.70
N GLN A 199 -4.72 -11.44 -5.21
CA GLN A 199 -5.45 -10.57 -6.12
C GLN A 199 -5.48 -11.16 -7.54
N SER A 200 -6.64 -11.07 -8.22
CA SER A 200 -6.76 -11.45 -9.63
C SER A 200 -6.02 -10.47 -10.54
N THR A 201 -5.36 -11.00 -11.57
CA THR A 201 -4.72 -10.22 -12.65
C THR A 201 -5.43 -10.35 -13.98
N GLN A 202 -6.58 -11.05 -14.00
CA GLN A 202 -7.35 -11.37 -15.21
C GLN A 202 -8.79 -10.85 -15.15
N SER A 203 -9.30 -10.56 -13.96
CA SER A 203 -10.66 -10.10 -13.74
C SER A 203 -10.69 -8.91 -12.78
N VAL A 204 -11.72 -8.08 -12.91
CA VAL A 204 -11.95 -6.99 -11.97
C VAL A 204 -12.38 -7.58 -10.62
N ILE A 205 -11.65 -7.25 -9.55
CA ILE A 205 -12.02 -7.59 -8.16
C ILE A 205 -12.76 -6.43 -7.50
N THR A 206 -13.50 -6.71 -6.44
CA THR A 206 -14.14 -5.67 -5.63
C THR A 206 -13.37 -5.54 -4.33
N ALA A 207 -12.98 -4.31 -3.98
CA ALA A 207 -12.30 -4.05 -2.72
C ALA A 207 -13.24 -4.29 -1.53
N GLU A 208 -12.67 -4.69 -0.40
CA GLU A 208 -13.39 -4.84 0.86
C GLU A 208 -13.29 -3.53 1.64
N VAL A 209 -14.41 -3.01 2.14
CA VAL A 209 -14.37 -1.91 3.12
C VAL A 209 -13.83 -2.48 4.43
N VAL A 210 -12.75 -1.89 4.93
CA VAL A 210 -12.15 -2.25 6.22
C VAL A 210 -12.75 -1.39 7.32
N GLU A 211 -12.60 -0.07 7.21
CA GLU A 211 -13.10 0.87 8.22
C GLU A 211 -13.23 2.30 7.68
N ASP A 212 -13.90 3.14 8.47
CA ASP A 212 -13.86 4.60 8.31
C ASP A 212 -12.66 5.18 9.07
N LEU A 213 -11.89 6.04 8.40
CA LEU A 213 -10.79 6.79 8.97
C LEU A 213 -11.24 8.17 9.45
N ALA A 214 -10.68 8.61 10.58
CA ALA A 214 -10.87 9.97 11.06
C ALA A 214 -10.07 10.99 10.23
N GLN A 215 -8.97 10.57 9.63
CA GLN A 215 -8.12 11.38 8.76
C GLN A 215 -8.80 11.59 7.41
N THR A 216 -8.58 12.76 6.82
CA THR A 216 -9.19 13.14 5.53
C THR A 216 -8.12 13.58 4.56
N THR A 217 -8.47 13.65 3.28
CA THR A 217 -7.57 14.17 2.23
C THR A 217 -6.20 13.52 2.25
N ILE A 218 -6.16 12.19 2.40
CA ILE A 218 -4.92 11.41 2.42
C ILE A 218 -4.27 11.45 1.04
N THR A 219 -2.95 11.65 1.01
CA THR A 219 -2.14 11.81 -0.22
C THR A 219 -0.93 10.88 -0.28
N ALA A 220 -0.72 10.02 0.71
CA ALA A 220 0.22 8.90 0.64
C ALA A 220 0.06 7.97 1.86
N ALA A 221 0.50 6.72 1.72
CA ALA A 221 0.72 5.83 2.86
C ALA A 221 1.88 4.87 2.59
N ASP A 222 2.65 4.48 3.60
CA ASP A 222 3.68 3.44 3.43
C ASP A 222 3.88 2.64 4.72
N LEU A 223 4.18 1.35 4.54
CA LEU A 223 4.46 0.41 5.61
C LEU A 223 5.95 0.10 5.65
N SER A 224 6.54 0.21 6.83
CA SER A 224 7.96 -0.04 7.03
C SER A 224 8.35 -1.49 6.66
N PRO A 225 9.61 -1.74 6.25
CA PRO A 225 10.07 -3.06 5.81
C PRO A 225 9.76 -4.23 6.76
N ASN A 226 9.64 -3.94 8.06
CA ASN A 226 9.38 -4.94 9.10
C ASN A 226 7.88 -5.06 9.44
N GLY A 227 7.00 -4.34 8.74
CA GLY A 227 5.56 -4.37 8.92
C GLY A 227 5.04 -3.69 10.19
N GLN A 228 5.89 -3.02 10.96
CA GLN A 228 5.55 -2.54 12.30
C GLN A 228 5.30 -1.04 12.39
N GLU A 229 5.58 -0.27 11.34
CA GLU A 229 5.45 1.18 11.37
C GLU A 229 4.72 1.65 10.12
N LEU A 230 3.56 2.26 10.31
CA LEU A 230 2.74 2.80 9.24
C LEU A 230 2.77 4.32 9.30
N LEU A 231 3.07 4.93 8.15
CA LEU A 231 2.87 6.35 7.94
C LEU A 231 1.71 6.55 6.96
N ILE A 232 0.82 7.46 7.30
CA ILE A 232 -0.20 7.99 6.39
C ILE A 232 -0.04 9.51 6.43
N LYS A 233 -0.17 10.20 5.31
CA LYS A 233 -0.12 11.66 5.29
C LYS A 233 -1.29 12.29 4.56
N ASP A 234 -1.64 13.48 5.01
CA ASP A 234 -2.37 14.46 4.22
C ASP A 234 -1.40 15.56 3.74
N TYR A 235 -1.94 16.66 3.23
CA TYR A 235 -1.14 17.80 2.76
C TYR A 235 -0.27 18.47 3.84
N LEU A 236 -0.63 18.37 5.12
CA LEU A 236 -0.04 19.13 6.23
C LEU A 236 0.53 18.25 7.34
N THR A 237 0.05 17.02 7.47
CA THR A 237 0.26 16.16 8.63
C THR A 237 0.71 14.79 8.18
N VAL A 238 1.71 14.25 8.86
CA VAL A 238 2.08 12.84 8.82
C VAL A 238 1.57 12.20 10.10
N PHE A 239 0.73 11.19 9.96
CA PHE A 239 0.21 10.37 11.03
C PHE A 239 1.03 9.09 11.13
N TYR A 240 1.33 8.68 12.36
CA TYR A 240 2.20 7.55 12.64
C TYR A 240 1.51 6.54 13.55
N TRP A 241 1.64 5.27 13.19
CA TRP A 241 1.20 4.16 14.01
C TRP A 241 2.28 3.10 14.11
N LYS A 242 2.36 2.51 15.30
CA LYS A 242 3.20 1.35 15.57
C LYS A 242 2.32 0.13 15.77
N ARG A 243 2.63 -0.93 15.04
CA ARG A 243 1.99 -2.24 15.07
C ARG A 243 2.91 -3.21 15.80
N ASN A 244 2.36 -4.03 16.69
CA ASN A 244 3.10 -5.12 17.32
C ASN A 244 3.34 -6.27 16.31
N SER A 245 4.39 -7.07 16.51
CA SER A 245 4.61 -8.24 15.67
C SER A 245 3.39 -9.18 15.72
N GLY A 246 2.86 -9.55 14.55
CA GLY A 246 1.67 -10.41 14.40
C GLY A 246 0.32 -9.74 14.68
N GLU A 247 0.30 -8.44 15.02
CA GLU A 247 -0.94 -7.66 15.03
C GLU A 247 -1.39 -7.42 13.58
N SER A 248 -2.66 -7.61 13.28
CA SER A 248 -3.14 -7.40 11.90
C SER A 248 -3.29 -5.91 11.59
N ILE A 249 -3.09 -5.50 10.32
CA ILE A 249 -3.52 -4.17 9.83
C ILE A 249 -5.03 -4.02 9.92
N ALA A 250 -5.76 -5.11 9.63
CA ALA A 250 -7.21 -5.17 9.65
C ALA A 250 -7.67 -6.52 10.20
N ARG A 251 -8.71 -6.53 11.02
CA ARG A 251 -9.29 -7.75 11.61
C ARG A 251 -9.86 -8.70 10.56
#